data_AF-A0A940AF85-F1
#
_entry.id   AF-A0A940AF85-F1
#
_cell.length_a   1.000
_cell.length_b   1.000
_cell.length_c   1.000
_cell.angle_alpha   90.00
_cell.angle_beta   90.00
_cell.angle_gamma   90.00
#
_symmetry.space_group_name_H-M   'P 1'
#
loop_
_entity.id
_entity.type
_entity.pdbx_description
1 polymer ?
#
loop_
_entity_poly.entity_id
_entity_poly.type
_entity_poly.pdbx_seq_one_letter_code
_entity_poly.pdbx_strand_id
1 'polypeptide(L)'
;MKVLISLDGEAVLKELTVTPPARIPAALPHPGFVRCTVLPLTRNAKPILCAVGVDPDQLRPLLLEPADFDEFWKNTKKELSAIPADFKMHKIGSNKTFNYYQISCANLNGQRAYAFLSLPVDPSRKMPLYVRAPVGEGTCSEDMIEISVKEEMGFECARLIFQLPPYPPVKKDADRKTRQDKFLKEIGVEHYAFYGLNDRNKFYARTAVAGCLR
;
A
#
# COMPACT_ATOMS: atom_id res chain seq x y z
N MET A 1 -29.97 -2.01 -23.98
CA MET A 1 -28.68 -2.03 -23.26
C MET A 1 -28.59 -3.31 -22.45
N LYS A 2 -27.48 -4.06 -22.50
CA LYS A 2 -27.31 -5.27 -21.68
C LYS A 2 -26.79 -4.89 -20.30
N VAL A 3 -27.36 -5.47 -19.26
CA VAL A 3 -27.01 -5.24 -17.86
C VAL A 3 -26.86 -6.57 -17.15
N LEU A 4 -25.81 -6.67 -16.33
CA LEU A 4 -25.51 -7.80 -15.48
C LEU A 4 -25.65 -7.36 -14.02
N ILE A 5 -26.48 -8.06 -13.24
CA ILE A 5 -26.54 -7.92 -11.79
C ILE A 5 -25.78 -9.07 -11.18
N SER A 6 -24.83 -8.80 -10.30
CA SER A 6 -24.05 -9.81 -9.58
C SER A 6 -23.94 -9.54 -8.08
N LEU A 7 -23.65 -10.59 -7.32
CA LEU A 7 -23.22 -10.55 -5.93
C LEU A 7 -21.70 -10.38 -5.89
N ASP A 8 -21.24 -9.29 -5.29
CA ASP A 8 -19.83 -8.96 -5.06
C ASP A 8 -18.96 -8.94 -6.34
N GLY A 9 -19.59 -8.89 -7.52
CA GLY A 9 -18.88 -8.98 -8.80
C GLY A 9 -18.52 -10.40 -9.23
N GLU A 10 -18.79 -11.42 -8.42
CA GLU A 10 -18.47 -12.82 -8.70
C GLU A 10 -19.68 -13.58 -9.26
N ALA A 11 -20.70 -13.80 -8.43
CA ALA A 11 -21.85 -14.62 -8.82
C ALA A 11 -22.88 -13.79 -9.58
N VAL A 12 -23.14 -14.15 -10.84
CA VAL A 12 -24.19 -13.53 -11.64
C VAL A 12 -25.56 -13.88 -11.08
N LEU A 13 -26.31 -12.87 -10.67
CA LEU A 13 -27.69 -13.01 -10.17
C LEU A 13 -28.71 -12.89 -11.30
N LYS A 14 -28.51 -11.93 -12.23
CA LYS A 14 -29.43 -11.68 -13.37
C LYS A 14 -28.69 -11.10 -14.57
N GLU A 15 -29.12 -11.50 -15.76
CA GLU A 15 -28.79 -10.83 -17.03
C GLU A 15 -30.05 -10.23 -17.65
N LEU A 16 -30.00 -8.96 -18.04
CA LEU A 16 -31.16 -8.21 -18.50
C LEU A 16 -30.81 -7.39 -19.74
N THR A 17 -31.78 -7.27 -20.65
CA THR A 17 -31.75 -6.23 -21.69
C THR A 17 -32.77 -5.17 -21.33
N VAL A 18 -32.32 -3.92 -21.14
CA VAL A 18 -33.17 -2.81 -20.70
C VAL A 18 -33.13 -1.62 -21.66
N THR A 19 -34.21 -0.84 -21.67
CA THR A 19 -34.32 0.45 -22.39
C THR A 19 -34.30 1.58 -21.37
N PRO A 20 -33.39 2.58 -21.46
CA PRO A 20 -33.34 3.70 -20.52
C PRO A 20 -34.56 4.65 -20.66
N PRO A 21 -35.04 5.26 -19.55
CA PRO A 21 -34.65 5.00 -18.17
C PRO A 21 -35.19 3.65 -17.67
N ALA A 22 -34.34 2.87 -17.00
CA ALA A 22 -34.71 1.55 -16.48
C ALA A 22 -34.56 1.52 -14.96
N ARG A 23 -35.51 0.88 -14.27
CA ARG A 23 -35.39 0.52 -12.85
C ARG A 23 -35.15 -0.97 -12.75
N ILE A 24 -34.05 -1.35 -12.08
CA ILE A 24 -33.66 -2.75 -11.94
C ILE A 24 -33.68 -3.09 -10.45
N PRO A 25 -34.78 -3.72 -9.95
CA PRO A 25 -34.84 -4.13 -8.54
C PRO A 25 -33.88 -5.29 -8.28
N ALA A 26 -33.10 -5.15 -7.22
CA ALA A 26 -32.17 -6.16 -6.75
C ALA A 26 -32.18 -6.18 -5.21
N ALA A 27 -32.04 -7.37 -4.65
CA ALA A 27 -31.98 -7.62 -3.22
C ALA A 27 -31.02 -8.79 -2.99
N LEU A 28 -30.38 -8.81 -1.82
CA LEU A 28 -29.61 -9.95 -1.35
C LEU A 28 -30.30 -10.54 -0.12
N PRO A 29 -30.41 -11.86 0.01
CA PRO A 29 -30.99 -12.50 1.19
C PRO A 29 -30.03 -12.50 2.40
N HIS A 30 -28.82 -12.00 2.23
CA HIS A 30 -27.76 -11.91 3.24
C HIS A 30 -26.86 -10.70 2.94
N PRO A 31 -26.09 -10.21 3.93
CA PRO A 31 -25.14 -9.11 3.77
C PRO A 31 -24.20 -9.29 2.57
N GLY A 32 -23.95 -8.22 1.81
CA GLY A 32 -23.13 -8.27 0.59
C GLY A 32 -23.28 -7.03 -0.28
N PHE A 33 -22.71 -7.04 -1.49
CA PHE A 33 -22.85 -5.97 -2.46
C PHE A 33 -23.58 -6.43 -3.72
N VAL A 34 -24.64 -5.73 -4.08
CA VAL A 34 -25.25 -5.86 -5.39
C VAL A 34 -24.47 -4.99 -6.36
N ARG A 35 -23.88 -5.59 -7.40
CA ARG A 35 -23.21 -4.87 -8.48
C ARG A 35 -24.05 -4.89 -9.75
N CYS A 36 -24.38 -3.71 -10.25
CA CYS A 36 -24.96 -3.51 -11.57
C CYS A 36 -23.84 -3.16 -12.55
N THR A 37 -23.64 -4.00 -13.56
CA THR A 37 -22.65 -3.81 -14.62
C THR A 37 -23.37 -3.60 -15.95
N VAL A 38 -23.27 -2.40 -16.50
CA VAL A 38 -23.73 -2.09 -17.85
C VAL A 38 -22.69 -2.58 -18.84
N LEU A 39 -23.08 -3.56 -19.66
CA LEU A 39 -22.19 -4.12 -20.65
C LEU A 39 -22.09 -3.19 -21.87
N PRO A 40 -20.87 -2.93 -22.36
CA PRO A 40 -20.65 -2.06 -23.50
C PRO A 40 -21.25 -2.66 -24.78
N LEU A 41 -21.76 -1.81 -25.67
CA LEU A 41 -22.29 -2.23 -26.98
C LEU A 41 -21.18 -2.48 -28.01
N THR A 42 -19.98 -1.95 -27.79
CA THR A 42 -18.81 -2.09 -28.65
C THR A 42 -17.65 -2.73 -27.88
N ARG A 43 -16.77 -3.47 -28.55
CA ARG A 43 -15.62 -4.14 -27.90
C ARG A 43 -14.64 -3.20 -27.22
N ASN A 44 -14.55 -1.94 -27.65
CA ASN A 44 -13.55 -0.98 -27.18
C ASN A 44 -14.05 -0.10 -26.01
N ALA A 45 -15.33 -0.19 -25.65
CA ALA A 45 -15.87 0.54 -24.52
C ALA A 45 -15.70 -0.27 -23.22
N LYS A 46 -15.37 0.40 -22.12
CA LYS A 46 -15.30 -0.23 -20.79
C LYS A 46 -16.71 -0.39 -20.21
N PRO A 47 -16.98 -1.48 -19.46
CA PRO A 47 -18.23 -1.60 -18.72
C PRO A 47 -18.33 -0.48 -17.68
N ILE A 48 -19.56 0.02 -17.47
CA ILE A 48 -19.87 0.96 -16.40
C ILE A 48 -20.45 0.16 -15.25
N LEU A 49 -19.94 0.36 -14.04
CA LEU A 49 -20.40 -0.35 -12.85
C LEU A 49 -20.93 0.61 -11.80
N CYS A 50 -21.95 0.16 -11.08
CA CYS A 50 -22.43 0.75 -9.83
C CYS A 50 -22.68 -0.37 -8.83
N ALA A 51 -22.37 -0.16 -7.55
CA ALA A 51 -22.60 -1.14 -6.50
C ALA A 51 -23.32 -0.50 -5.31
N VAL A 52 -24.17 -1.28 -4.65
CA VAL A 52 -24.87 -0.90 -3.42
C VAL A 52 -24.66 -2.00 -2.38
N GLY A 53 -24.24 -1.62 -1.18
CA GLY A 53 -24.14 -2.53 -0.05
C GLY A 53 -25.52 -2.84 0.55
N VAL A 54 -25.76 -4.11 0.84
CA VAL A 54 -26.88 -4.63 1.62
C VAL A 54 -26.31 -5.06 2.96
N ASP A 55 -26.74 -4.42 4.04
CA ASP A 55 -26.25 -4.65 5.42
C ASP A 55 -24.71 -4.77 5.53
N PRO A 56 -23.94 -3.80 4.99
CA PRO A 56 -22.48 -3.91 4.91
C PRO A 56 -21.79 -4.02 6.28
N ASP A 57 -22.43 -3.57 7.35
CA ASP A 57 -22.00 -3.67 8.74
C ASP A 57 -22.13 -5.09 9.33
N GLN A 58 -22.89 -5.97 8.68
CA GLN A 58 -23.06 -7.37 9.07
C GLN A 58 -22.17 -8.34 8.29
N LEU A 59 -21.30 -7.83 7.41
CA LEU A 59 -20.33 -8.63 6.68
C LEU A 59 -19.38 -9.35 7.63
N ARG A 60 -19.18 -10.64 7.37
CA ARG A 60 -18.22 -11.48 8.09
C ARG A 60 -17.02 -11.78 7.18
N PRO A 61 -15.81 -11.94 7.75
CA PRO A 61 -14.66 -12.38 6.97
C PRO A 61 -14.97 -13.69 6.24
N LEU A 62 -14.73 -13.73 4.93
CA LEU A 62 -14.88 -14.95 4.14
C LEU A 62 -13.74 -15.95 4.43
N LEU A 63 -12.55 -15.43 4.71
CA LEU A 63 -11.36 -16.21 5.01
C LEU A 63 -11.10 -16.19 6.52
N LEU A 64 -10.82 -17.37 7.06
CA LEU A 64 -10.33 -17.51 8.42
C LEU A 64 -8.86 -17.10 8.48
N GLU A 65 -8.44 -16.56 9.64
CA GLU A 65 -7.03 -16.34 9.91
C GLU A 65 -6.28 -17.68 9.83
N PRO A 66 -5.11 -17.73 9.15
CA PRO A 66 -4.30 -18.95 9.12
C PRO A 66 -3.91 -19.39 10.53
N ALA A 67 -3.99 -20.70 10.80
CA ALA A 67 -3.67 -21.26 12.13
C ALA A 67 -2.25 -20.95 12.62
N ASP A 68 -1.33 -20.65 11.71
CA ASP A 68 0.07 -20.33 12.00
C ASP A 68 0.42 -18.84 11.86
N PHE A 69 -0.57 -17.94 11.83
CA PHE A 69 -0.35 -16.51 11.61
C PHE A 69 0.64 -15.89 12.61
N ASP A 70 0.42 -16.10 13.90
CA ASP A 70 1.29 -15.58 14.96
C ASP A 70 2.70 -16.18 14.90
N GLU A 71 2.79 -17.49 14.66
CA GLU A 71 4.06 -18.19 14.54
C GLU A 71 4.87 -17.68 13.33
N PHE A 72 4.20 -17.47 12.20
CA PHE A 72 4.81 -16.91 10.99
C PHE A 72 5.46 -15.54 11.27
N TRP A 73 4.76 -14.63 11.94
CA TRP A 73 5.31 -13.31 12.27
C TRP A 73 6.36 -13.35 13.38
N LYS A 74 6.21 -14.23 14.37
CA LYS A 74 7.25 -14.48 15.39
C LYS A 74 8.55 -14.95 14.74
N ASN A 75 8.46 -15.90 13.81
CA ASN A 75 9.61 -16.41 13.05
C ASN A 75 10.21 -15.33 12.14
N THR A 76 9.38 -14.53 11.48
CA THR A 76 9.82 -13.37 10.67
C THR A 76 10.62 -12.36 11.49
N LYS A 77 10.15 -12.01 12.70
CA LYS A 77 10.89 -11.12 13.62
C LYS A 77 12.22 -11.74 14.07
N LYS A 78 12.22 -13.04 14.38
CA LYS A 78 13.43 -13.77 14.77
C LYS A 78 14.48 -13.78 13.64
N GLU A 79 14.06 -14.10 12.41
CA GLU A 79 14.91 -14.05 11.21
C GLU A 79 15.49 -12.64 11.01
N LEU A 80 14.66 -11.60 11.09
CA LEU A 80 15.10 -10.22 10.95
C LEU A 80 16.13 -9.82 12.01
N SER A 81 15.92 -10.23 13.26
CA SER A 81 16.83 -9.93 14.38
C SER A 81 18.20 -10.58 14.24
N ALA A 82 18.29 -11.71 13.52
CA ALA A 82 19.56 -12.39 13.26
C ALA A 82 20.39 -11.70 12.17
N ILE A 83 19.79 -10.82 11.37
CA ILE A 83 20.49 -10.06 10.32
C ILE A 83 21.05 -8.77 10.95
N PRO A 84 22.38 -8.55 10.95
CA PRO A 84 22.96 -7.27 11.37
C PRO A 84 22.33 -6.12 10.59
N ALA A 85 21.94 -5.05 11.28
CA ALA A 85 21.12 -4.02 10.66
C ALA A 85 21.82 -3.23 9.53
N ASP A 86 23.16 -3.12 9.53
CA ASP A 86 23.94 -2.36 8.53
C ASP A 86 23.29 -0.98 8.23
N PHE A 87 23.03 -0.22 9.30
CA PHE A 87 22.39 1.08 9.22
C PHE A 87 23.31 2.08 8.52
N LYS A 88 22.77 2.73 7.49
CA LYS A 88 23.41 3.84 6.77
C LYS A 88 22.48 5.04 6.82
N MET A 89 23.04 6.18 7.18
CA MET A 89 22.32 7.45 7.25
C MET A 89 23.09 8.50 6.46
N HIS A 90 22.42 9.11 5.48
CA HIS A 90 22.99 10.10 4.59
C HIS A 90 22.19 11.39 4.70
N LYS A 91 22.84 12.50 5.05
CA LYS A 91 22.19 13.81 5.07
C LYS A 91 21.90 14.24 3.64
N ILE A 92 20.65 14.56 3.35
CA ILE A 92 20.17 14.97 2.01
C ILE A 92 19.77 16.45 1.95
N GLY A 93 19.62 17.10 3.10
CA GLY A 93 19.30 18.52 3.16
C GLY A 93 19.04 19.02 4.58
N SER A 94 18.58 20.26 4.68
CA SER A 94 18.13 20.88 5.91
C SER A 94 17.34 22.16 5.64
N ASN A 95 16.49 22.56 6.57
CA ASN A 95 15.94 23.91 6.66
C ASN A 95 16.26 24.53 8.03
N LYS A 96 15.59 25.63 8.40
CA LYS A 96 15.81 26.32 9.69
C LYS A 96 15.48 25.44 10.91
N THR A 97 14.59 24.47 10.76
CA THR A 97 14.05 23.68 11.87
C THR A 97 14.57 22.25 11.87
N PHE A 98 14.77 21.65 10.69
CA PHE A 98 15.07 20.23 10.53
C PHE A 98 16.32 19.96 9.67
N ASN A 99 17.05 18.92 10.05
CA ASN A 99 17.98 18.19 9.19
C ASN A 99 17.26 16.99 8.58
N TYR A 100 17.53 16.73 7.29
CA TYR A 100 16.90 15.68 6.52
C TYR A 100 17.90 14.58 6.17
N TYR A 101 17.49 13.33 6.36
CA TYR A 101 18.33 12.17 6.13
C TYR A 101 17.59 11.12 5.32
N GLN A 102 18.29 10.47 4.40
CA GLN A 102 17.91 9.17 3.87
C GLN A 102 18.59 8.09 4.70
N ILE A 103 17.81 7.12 5.16
CA ILE A 103 18.25 5.97 5.94
C ILE A 103 18.08 4.71 5.11
N SER A 104 19.00 3.76 5.27
CA SER A 104 18.79 2.38 4.82
C SER A 104 19.37 1.38 5.80
N CYS A 105 18.78 0.20 5.86
CA CYS A 105 19.26 -0.92 6.67
C CYS A 105 19.04 -2.25 5.93
N ALA A 106 19.81 -3.28 6.28
CA ALA A 106 19.63 -4.63 5.77
C ALA A 106 18.28 -5.21 6.23
N ASN A 107 17.63 -5.96 5.36
CA ASN A 107 16.32 -6.56 5.59
C ASN A 107 16.31 -8.04 5.15
N LEU A 108 15.18 -8.72 5.30
CA LEU A 108 14.97 -10.10 4.86
C LEU A 108 15.31 -10.28 3.36
N ASN A 109 15.62 -11.51 2.97
CA ASN A 109 15.87 -11.90 1.59
C ASN A 109 17.03 -11.13 0.91
N GLY A 110 18.01 -10.65 1.68
CA GLY A 110 19.13 -9.86 1.18
C GLY A 110 18.73 -8.46 0.69
N GLN A 111 17.51 -8.02 0.98
CA GLN A 111 17.00 -6.72 0.59
C GLN A 111 17.46 -5.63 1.56
N ARG A 112 17.15 -4.37 1.23
CA ARG A 112 17.27 -3.25 2.15
C ARG A 112 15.91 -2.58 2.35
N ALA A 113 15.70 -2.08 3.56
CA ALA A 113 14.62 -1.14 3.86
C ALA A 113 15.16 0.29 3.79
N TYR A 114 14.27 1.22 3.46
CA TYR A 114 14.60 2.63 3.25
C TYR A 114 13.61 3.51 3.98
N ALA A 115 14.08 4.65 4.48
CA ALA A 115 13.23 5.66 5.10
C ALA A 115 13.86 7.04 4.96
N PHE A 116 13.02 8.05 5.12
CA PHE A 116 13.43 9.42 5.32
C PHE A 116 13.23 9.82 6.78
N LEU A 117 14.24 10.45 7.38
CA LEU A 117 14.22 10.93 8.75
C LEU A 117 14.42 12.44 8.79
N SER A 118 13.53 13.14 9.49
CA SER A 118 13.62 14.56 9.78
C SER A 118 13.81 14.76 11.27
N LEU A 119 14.99 15.26 11.67
CA LEU A 119 15.33 15.55 13.06
C LEU A 119 15.51 17.06 13.27
N PRO A 120 15.22 17.60 14.46
CA PRO A 120 15.46 19.00 14.76
C PRO A 120 16.94 19.38 14.54
N VAL A 121 17.19 20.60 14.08
CA VAL A 121 18.56 21.14 13.98
C VAL A 121 19.20 21.24 15.36
N ASP A 122 18.44 21.67 16.36
CA ASP A 122 18.85 21.65 17.76
C ASP A 122 18.66 20.24 18.35
N PRO A 123 19.75 19.49 18.65
CA PRO A 123 19.66 18.13 19.16
C PRO A 123 19.09 18.05 20.59
N SER A 124 19.05 19.17 21.33
CA SER A 124 18.46 19.22 22.67
C SER A 124 16.93 19.28 22.64
N ARG A 125 16.36 19.75 21.53
CA ARG A 125 14.93 19.92 21.35
C ARG A 125 14.23 18.56 21.25
N LYS A 126 13.43 18.22 22.27
CA LYS A 126 12.57 17.03 22.25
C LYS A 126 11.29 17.33 21.48
N MET A 127 10.95 16.44 20.54
CA MET A 127 9.74 16.54 19.73
C MET A 127 9.12 15.14 19.59
N PRO A 128 7.78 15.04 19.46
CA PRO A 128 7.15 13.79 19.05
C PRO A 128 7.73 13.30 17.71
N LEU A 129 7.79 11.99 17.53
CA LEU A 129 8.13 11.37 16.25
C LEU A 129 6.85 10.92 15.56
N TYR A 130 6.57 11.51 14.41
CA TYR A 130 5.54 11.01 13.51
C TYR A 130 6.13 9.91 12.63
N VAL A 131 5.62 8.68 12.76
CA VAL A 131 6.05 7.53 11.99
C VAL A 131 4.98 7.19 10.95
N ARG A 132 5.37 7.13 9.68
CA ARG A 132 4.45 6.85 8.57
C ARG A 132 5.00 5.77 7.66
N ALA A 133 4.21 4.71 7.48
CA ALA A 133 4.32 3.85 6.32
C ALA A 133 3.37 4.37 5.22
N PRO A 134 3.84 4.65 4.00
CA PRO A 134 2.98 5.13 2.91
C PRO A 134 2.00 4.03 2.48
N VAL A 135 0.85 4.44 1.95
CA VAL A 135 -0.19 3.53 1.43
C VAL A 135 0.09 3.16 -0.03
N GLY A 136 -0.54 2.09 -0.51
CA GLY A 136 -0.42 1.62 -1.89
C GLY A 136 0.98 1.09 -2.20
N GLU A 137 1.54 1.47 -3.35
CA GLU A 137 2.88 1.06 -3.79
C GLU A 137 3.98 1.46 -2.80
N GLY A 138 3.75 2.48 -1.97
CA GLY A 138 4.67 2.88 -0.92
C GLY A 138 5.99 3.46 -1.40
N THR A 139 6.04 3.95 -2.64
CA THR A 139 7.20 4.68 -3.19
C THR A 139 7.30 6.08 -2.58
N CYS A 140 8.52 6.58 -2.39
CA CYS A 140 8.80 7.91 -1.87
C CYS A 140 9.87 8.62 -2.71
N SER A 141 9.99 9.92 -2.51
CA SER A 141 11.06 10.76 -3.07
C SER A 141 11.62 11.72 -2.03
N GLU A 142 12.83 12.24 -2.25
CA GLU A 142 13.45 13.22 -1.35
C GLU A 142 12.58 14.49 -1.24
N ASP A 143 12.00 14.97 -2.36
CA ASP A 143 11.15 16.17 -2.38
C ASP A 143 9.87 16.02 -1.52
N MET A 144 9.45 14.79 -1.23
CA MET A 144 8.29 14.52 -0.35
C MET A 144 8.61 14.62 1.14
N ILE A 145 9.89 14.78 1.53
CA ILE A 145 10.25 14.86 2.95
C ILE A 145 9.73 16.14 3.61
N GLU A 146 9.56 17.20 2.82
CA GLU A 146 9.12 18.50 3.29
C GLU A 146 7.61 18.63 3.43
N ILE A 147 6.82 17.59 3.10
CA ILE A 147 5.36 17.60 3.29
C ILE A 147 5.04 18.12 4.70
N SER A 148 4.22 19.18 4.74
CA SER A 148 3.97 19.97 5.94
C SER A 148 3.08 19.19 6.91
N VAL A 149 3.69 18.31 7.70
CA VAL A 149 3.00 17.61 8.79
C VAL A 149 2.41 18.60 9.80
N LYS A 150 2.97 19.82 9.91
CA LYS A 150 2.39 20.88 10.73
C LYS A 150 1.01 21.33 10.23
N GLU A 151 0.80 21.40 8.92
CA GLU A 151 -0.51 21.70 8.34
C GLU A 151 -1.48 20.54 8.50
N GLU A 152 -1.01 19.30 8.30
CA GLU A 152 -1.85 18.10 8.43
C GLU A 152 -2.23 17.79 9.89
N MET A 153 -1.28 17.93 10.83
CA MET A 153 -1.43 17.50 12.22
C MET A 153 -1.67 18.65 13.20
N GLY A 154 -1.47 19.89 12.78
CA GLY A 154 -1.62 21.08 13.63
C GLY A 154 -0.47 21.34 14.61
N PHE A 155 0.59 20.52 14.62
CA PHE A 155 1.77 20.71 15.46
C PHE A 155 3.06 20.27 14.77
N GLU A 156 4.19 20.76 15.26
CA GLU A 156 5.51 20.47 14.70
C GLU A 156 6.10 19.19 15.32
N CYS A 157 6.64 18.29 14.49
CA CYS A 157 7.20 17.01 14.95
C CYS A 157 8.42 16.57 14.12
N ALA A 158 9.26 15.72 14.72
CA ALA A 158 10.22 14.91 13.97
C ALA A 158 9.45 13.88 13.12
N ARG A 159 10.05 13.38 12.05
CA ARG A 159 9.35 12.51 11.08
C ARG A 159 10.22 11.33 10.69
N LEU A 160 9.63 10.14 10.64
CA LEU A 160 10.19 8.94 10.03
C LEU A 160 9.20 8.41 9.00
N ILE A 161 9.54 8.51 7.72
CA ILE A 161 8.68 8.12 6.60
C ILE A 161 9.35 6.96 5.87
N PHE A 162 8.75 5.78 5.93
CA PHE A 162 9.28 4.59 5.26
C PHE A 162 9.04 4.66 3.74
N GLN A 163 9.93 4.03 2.98
CA GLN A 163 9.63 3.55 1.64
C GLN A 163 9.47 2.03 1.70
N LEU A 164 8.40 1.52 1.10
CA LEU A 164 8.08 0.09 1.16
C LEU A 164 8.84 -0.76 0.13
N PRO A 165 9.05 -0.32 -1.12
CA PRO A 165 9.83 -1.10 -2.08
C PRO A 165 11.30 -1.26 -1.69
N PRO A 166 11.92 -2.42 -2.01
CA PRO A 166 13.26 -2.79 -1.54
C PRO A 166 14.39 -2.14 -2.37
N TYR A 167 14.20 -0.90 -2.81
CA TYR A 167 15.17 -0.14 -3.58
C TYR A 167 15.33 1.28 -3.05
N PRO A 168 16.42 2.00 -3.36
CA PRO A 168 16.60 3.38 -2.90
C PRO A 168 15.52 4.33 -3.44
N PRO A 169 14.98 5.26 -2.62
CA PRO A 169 14.07 6.29 -3.10
C PRO A 169 14.74 7.17 -4.16
N VAL A 170 13.93 7.77 -5.01
CA VAL A 170 14.39 8.73 -6.02
C VAL A 170 14.48 10.13 -5.42
N LYS A 171 15.21 11.04 -6.08
CA LYS A 171 15.27 12.44 -5.64
C LYS A 171 13.95 13.16 -5.90
N LYS A 172 13.49 13.12 -7.15
CA LYS A 172 12.29 13.85 -7.60
C LYS A 172 11.06 12.97 -7.62
N ASP A 173 9.93 13.52 -7.23
CA ASP A 173 8.64 12.82 -7.26
C ASP A 173 8.27 12.31 -8.66
N ALA A 174 8.54 13.11 -9.69
CA ALA A 174 8.28 12.76 -11.08
C ALA A 174 8.96 11.46 -11.56
N ASP A 175 10.04 11.04 -10.90
CA ASP A 175 10.80 9.84 -11.26
C ASP A 175 10.28 8.56 -10.59
N ARG A 176 9.35 8.67 -9.62
CA ARG A 176 8.88 7.52 -8.83
C ARG A 176 8.26 6.44 -9.70
N LYS A 177 7.40 6.82 -10.64
CA LYS A 177 6.72 5.86 -11.51
C LYS A 177 7.72 5.11 -12.38
N THR A 178 8.63 5.83 -13.03
CA THR A 178 9.69 5.23 -13.86
C THR A 178 10.56 4.26 -13.05
N ARG A 179 10.91 4.62 -11.81
CA ARG A 179 11.67 3.74 -10.92
C ARG A 179 10.90 2.48 -10.54
N GLN A 180 9.62 2.60 -10.23
CA GLN A 180 8.74 1.50 -9.88
C GLN A 180 8.55 0.56 -11.08
N ASP A 181 8.20 1.09 -12.25
CA ASP A 181 8.02 0.31 -13.48
C ASP A 181 9.30 -0.48 -13.84
N LYS A 182 10.47 0.15 -13.67
CA LYS A 182 11.76 -0.52 -13.86
C LYS A 182 11.93 -1.68 -12.88
N PHE A 183 11.64 -1.48 -11.59
CA PHE A 183 11.73 -2.55 -10.59
C PHE A 183 10.79 -3.71 -10.92
N LEU A 184 9.52 -3.42 -11.22
CA LEU A 184 8.51 -4.42 -11.58
C LEU A 184 8.93 -5.25 -12.80
N LYS A 185 9.51 -4.60 -13.82
CA LYS A 185 10.10 -5.28 -14.98
C LYS A 185 11.29 -6.17 -14.60
N GLU A 186 12.18 -5.71 -13.72
CA GLU A 186 13.35 -6.49 -13.27
C GLU A 186 12.94 -7.77 -12.54
N ILE A 187 11.86 -7.73 -11.75
CA ILE A 187 11.34 -8.90 -11.03
C ILE A 187 10.30 -9.70 -11.83
N GLY A 188 9.96 -9.26 -13.05
CA GLY A 188 9.07 -9.99 -13.96
C GLY A 188 7.60 -10.02 -13.54
N VAL A 189 7.08 -8.98 -12.87
CA VAL A 189 5.66 -8.89 -12.49
C VAL A 189 5.05 -7.57 -12.96
N GLU A 190 3.75 -7.57 -13.25
CA GLU A 190 3.05 -6.37 -13.72
C GLU A 190 2.68 -5.40 -12.58
N HIS A 191 2.61 -5.90 -11.34
CA HIS A 191 2.19 -5.13 -10.18
C HIS A 191 2.88 -5.63 -8.92
N TYR A 192 3.23 -4.73 -8.00
CA TYR A 192 3.97 -5.08 -6.77
C TYR A 192 3.23 -6.11 -5.91
N ALA A 193 1.90 -6.09 -5.93
CA ALA A 193 1.06 -7.06 -5.21
C ALA A 193 1.23 -8.51 -5.71
N PHE A 194 1.86 -8.71 -6.87
CA PHE A 194 2.18 -10.05 -7.38
C PHE A 194 3.60 -10.49 -7.03
N TYR A 195 4.43 -9.60 -6.46
CA TYR A 195 5.80 -9.94 -6.12
C TYR A 195 5.85 -10.94 -4.95
N GLY A 196 6.29 -12.16 -5.26
CA GLY A 196 6.36 -13.27 -4.31
C GLY A 196 5.00 -13.87 -3.95
N LEU A 197 3.96 -13.68 -4.77
CA LEU A 197 2.60 -14.13 -4.46
C LEU A 197 2.48 -15.65 -4.20
N ASN A 198 3.36 -16.44 -4.81
CA ASN A 198 3.40 -17.89 -4.67
C ASN A 198 4.23 -18.39 -3.48
N ASP A 199 4.89 -17.51 -2.74
CA ASP A 199 5.74 -17.85 -1.59
C ASP A 199 5.61 -16.77 -0.52
N ARG A 200 4.86 -17.05 0.54
CA ARG A 200 4.64 -16.12 1.64
C ARG A 200 5.92 -15.58 2.28
N ASN A 201 7.04 -16.32 2.21
CA ASN A 201 8.33 -15.89 2.76
C ASN A 201 9.03 -14.86 1.87
N LYS A 202 8.65 -14.80 0.59
CA LYS A 202 9.16 -13.84 -0.42
C LYS A 202 8.13 -12.76 -0.78
N PHE A 203 6.90 -12.89 -0.29
CA PHE A 203 5.82 -11.96 -0.59
C PHE A 203 6.15 -10.54 -0.17
N TYR A 204 5.85 -9.58 -1.05
CA TYR A 204 6.14 -8.16 -0.88
C TYR A 204 5.72 -7.61 0.49
N ALA A 205 4.49 -7.92 0.93
CA ALA A 205 3.99 -7.37 2.20
C ALA A 205 4.81 -7.85 3.40
N ARG A 206 5.36 -9.07 3.37
CA ARG A 206 6.21 -9.60 4.46
C ARG A 206 7.47 -8.75 4.59
N THR A 207 8.18 -8.50 3.48
CA THR A 207 9.43 -7.73 3.51
C THR A 207 9.20 -6.25 3.78
N ALA A 208 8.09 -5.68 3.30
CA ALA A 208 7.68 -4.31 3.59
C ALA A 208 7.39 -4.10 5.09
N VAL A 209 6.58 -4.99 5.70
CA VAL A 209 6.30 -4.94 7.15
C VAL A 209 7.58 -5.17 7.96
N ALA A 210 8.40 -6.16 7.59
CA ALA A 210 9.68 -6.40 8.27
C ALA A 210 10.61 -5.18 8.19
N GLY A 211 10.65 -4.49 7.05
CA GLY A 211 11.42 -3.26 6.89
C GLY A 211 10.99 -2.13 7.81
N CYS A 212 9.70 -2.06 8.15
CA CYS A 212 9.16 -1.06 9.09
C CYS A 212 9.43 -1.41 10.57
N LEU A 213 9.87 -2.64 10.87
CA LEU A 213 10.22 -3.08 12.23
C LEU A 213 11.71 -2.86 12.57
N ARG A 214 12.51 -2.40 11.62
CA ARG A 214 13.92 -2.04 11.82
C ARG A 214 14.08 -0.70 12.52
#